data_AF-A0A1F9ZV35-F1
#
_entry.id   AF-A0A1F9ZV35-F1
#
_cell.length_a   1.000
_cell.length_b   1.000
_cell.length_c   1.000
_cell.angle_alpha   90.00
_cell.angle_beta   90.00
_cell.angle_gamma   90.00
#
_symmetry.space_group_name_H-M   'P 1'
#
loop_
_entity.id
_entity.type
_entity.pdbx_description
1 polymer ?
#
loop_
_entity_poly.entity_id
_entity_poly.type
_entity_poly.pdbx_seq_one_letter_code
_entity_poly.pdbx_strand_id
1 'polypeptide(L)'
;MNASLCGSCHYATGGISSTHHPTYNEWELSGHNTSARLPVFVKQASCSNCHEAWNAMEYITTGVEKTVLREADEDAPITWEIACSTCHDPHSSGVAGTQLRLPPEQICARCHNSEGAQPGQEPHHPMAEMRNNTAGYGIDRTGLDYMPSVPCVSCHMADNNAGLPNHTFRPNPYSCTVCHDTTFPTNESSIGYIEMIGSMTEVGINGAEPRVEEALALIEQMRGNKTDEDLNYWADEYEIAIFNLETVISDSSEGNHNPRLASALLEDSLTRSSNVIGSLTPPEKITGVRAYRLANGSVMVEWNASDASDFAKYRIYVLTLMKSNITGDTATVELTNISTISYLLTGIANNTLTFVYVTAVDTNGNEITNTVTAATVTGNLEEIIADLQQQIADLTDQFDSLQDDNDQLNQDVANLEDKVSNAENARTSWAVMGVVVGAMIGLLIGLVLNRLKPKGAKPEEPPAQQKT
;
A
#
# COMPACT_ATOMS: atom_id res chain seq x y z
N MET A 1 43.60 21.34 -4.31
CA MET A 1 44.81 20.51 -4.55
C MET A 1 44.47 19.08 -4.11
N ASN A 2 44.97 18.04 -4.78
CA ASN A 2 44.75 16.65 -4.33
C ASN A 2 45.53 16.39 -3.02
N ALA A 3 44.92 15.68 -2.06
CA ALA A 3 45.53 15.27 -0.78
C ALA A 3 46.89 14.57 -0.98
N SER A 4 47.08 13.79 -2.05
CA SER A 4 48.35 13.08 -2.33
C SER A 4 49.55 14.02 -2.49
N LEU A 5 49.33 15.27 -2.89
CA LEU A 5 50.40 16.28 -2.96
C LEU A 5 50.89 16.66 -1.55
N CYS A 6 49.97 16.77 -0.59
CA CYS A 6 50.32 16.98 0.82
C CYS A 6 50.97 15.72 1.41
N GLY A 7 50.44 14.54 1.05
CA GLY A 7 51.00 13.24 1.44
C GLY A 7 52.46 13.04 1.04
N SER A 8 52.94 13.66 -0.04
CA SER A 8 54.36 13.54 -0.44
C SER A 8 55.34 14.03 0.65
N CYS A 9 54.91 14.92 1.55
CA CYS A 9 55.69 15.39 2.69
C CYS A 9 55.12 14.95 4.05
N HIS A 10 53.82 14.65 4.13
CA HIS A 10 53.11 14.29 5.37
C HIS A 10 52.77 12.79 5.48
N TYR A 11 53.47 11.94 4.72
CA TYR A 11 53.35 10.48 4.76
C TYR A 11 54.51 9.85 5.54
N ALA A 12 54.22 8.91 6.44
CA ALA A 12 55.26 8.19 7.17
C ALA A 12 55.72 6.93 6.40
N THR A 13 56.93 6.97 5.82
CA THR A 13 57.52 5.81 5.09
C THR A 13 58.37 4.87 5.94
N GLY A 14 58.60 5.15 7.23
CA GLY A 14 59.38 4.23 8.07
C GLY A 14 59.67 4.75 9.47
N GLY A 15 58.84 4.35 10.43
CA GLY A 15 59.04 4.64 11.85
C GLY A 15 58.77 6.10 12.21
N ILE A 16 58.25 6.30 13.42
CA ILE A 16 57.91 7.61 13.98
C ILE A 16 59.20 8.40 14.18
N SER A 17 59.63 9.13 13.15
CA SER A 17 60.50 10.29 13.32
C SER A 17 59.64 11.38 13.98
N SER A 18 60.06 11.87 15.13
CA SER A 18 59.36 12.84 15.99
C SER A 18 59.10 14.22 15.37
N THR A 19 59.26 14.38 14.05
CA THR A 19 59.14 15.65 13.32
C THR A 19 58.16 15.62 12.15
N HIS A 20 57.65 14.45 11.74
CA HIS A 20 56.71 14.32 10.63
C HIS A 20 55.49 13.54 11.08
N HIS A 21 54.41 14.27 11.39
CA HIS A 21 53.14 13.68 11.78
C HIS A 21 52.47 13.00 10.57
N PRO A 22 51.96 11.77 10.69
CA PRO A 22 51.38 11.01 9.58
C PRO A 22 49.94 11.44 9.25
N THR A 23 49.68 12.75 9.11
CA THR A 23 48.32 13.30 8.87
C THR A 23 47.69 12.69 7.64
N TYR A 24 48.47 12.42 6.59
CA TYR A 24 47.95 11.83 5.36
C TYR A 24 47.49 10.38 5.56
N ASN A 25 48.27 9.57 6.28
CA ASN A 25 47.90 8.17 6.56
C ASN A 25 46.63 8.09 7.43
N GLU A 26 46.47 9.00 8.38
CA GLU A 26 45.28 9.08 9.22
C GLU A 26 44.05 9.55 8.42
N TRP A 27 44.23 10.56 7.55
CA TRP A 27 43.18 11.02 6.64
C TRP A 27 42.73 9.93 5.67
N GLU A 28 43.64 9.08 5.16
CA GLU A 28 43.30 7.97 4.27
C GLU A 28 42.30 6.99 4.89
N LEU A 29 42.28 6.87 6.22
CA LEU A 29 41.36 6.01 6.98
C LEU A 29 40.00 6.68 7.28
N SER A 30 39.86 7.98 6.97
CA SER A 30 38.67 8.76 7.29
C SER A 30 37.59 8.70 6.21
N GLY A 31 36.36 9.05 6.57
CA GLY A 31 35.27 9.26 5.62
C GLY A 31 35.48 10.44 4.68
N HIS A 32 36.35 11.40 5.04
CA HIS A 32 36.68 12.53 4.16
C HIS A 32 37.44 12.08 2.90
N ASN A 33 38.29 11.05 3.00
CA ASN A 33 38.93 10.38 1.86
C ASN A 33 37.95 9.52 1.02
N THR A 34 36.68 9.43 1.41
CA THR A 34 35.67 8.66 0.66
C THR A 34 34.45 9.48 0.30
N SER A 35 34.46 10.80 0.57
CA SER A 35 33.27 11.66 0.52
C SER A 35 32.57 11.71 -0.84
N ALA A 36 33.30 11.49 -1.93
CA ALA A 36 32.77 11.49 -3.30
C ALA A 36 32.67 10.11 -3.95
N ARG A 37 32.86 9.03 -3.19
CA ARG A 37 32.75 7.66 -3.74
C ARG A 37 31.33 7.29 -4.13
N LEU A 38 30.32 8.06 -3.70
CA LEU A 38 28.94 7.91 -4.13
C LEU A 38 28.61 8.96 -5.21
N PRO A 39 28.48 8.55 -6.50
CA PRO A 39 28.25 9.47 -7.60
C PRO A 39 26.97 10.30 -7.48
N VAL A 40 26.02 9.90 -6.63
CA VAL A 40 24.77 10.63 -6.41
C VAL A 40 25.01 11.96 -5.68
N PHE A 41 25.95 12.01 -4.74
CA PHE A 41 26.21 13.22 -3.94
C PHE A 41 26.97 14.29 -4.71
N VAL A 42 27.88 13.91 -5.61
CA VAL A 42 28.62 14.88 -6.44
C VAL A 42 27.86 15.33 -7.69
N LYS A 43 26.66 14.77 -7.92
CA LYS A 43 25.75 15.13 -9.02
C LYS A 43 24.57 15.99 -8.57
N GLN A 44 24.56 16.43 -7.32
CA GLN A 44 23.60 17.39 -6.81
C GLN A 44 24.37 18.58 -6.25
N ALA A 45 23.99 19.79 -6.67
CA ALA A 45 24.74 20.99 -6.32
C ALA A 45 24.75 21.24 -4.81
N SER A 46 23.61 21.05 -4.15
CA SER A 46 23.48 21.15 -2.69
C SER A 46 24.43 20.17 -1.98
N CYS A 47 24.42 18.90 -2.38
CA CYS A 47 25.28 17.87 -1.78
C CYS A 47 26.77 18.11 -2.03
N SER A 48 27.16 18.69 -3.16
CA SER A 48 28.57 18.98 -3.47
C SER A 48 29.21 19.99 -2.51
N ASN A 49 28.42 20.81 -1.82
CA ASN A 49 28.92 21.78 -0.83
C ASN A 49 29.64 21.12 0.35
N CYS A 50 29.37 19.83 0.61
CA CYS A 50 29.93 19.09 1.74
C CYS A 50 30.70 17.83 1.30
N HIS A 51 30.45 17.34 0.08
CA HIS A 51 30.99 16.06 -0.39
C HIS A 51 32.10 16.17 -1.45
N GLU A 52 32.30 17.35 -2.04
CA GLU A 52 33.32 17.61 -3.05
C GLU A 52 34.24 18.75 -2.61
N ALA A 53 35.57 18.56 -2.70
CA ALA A 53 36.52 19.48 -2.08
C ALA A 53 36.45 20.91 -2.61
N TRP A 54 36.26 21.13 -3.91
CA TRP A 54 36.24 22.45 -4.51
C TRP A 54 35.05 23.27 -4.04
N ASN A 55 33.85 22.72 -4.21
CA ASN A 55 32.61 23.36 -3.78
C ASN A 55 32.58 23.53 -2.26
N ALA A 56 33.09 22.56 -1.50
CA ALA A 56 33.24 22.71 -0.05
C ALA A 56 34.20 23.84 0.34
N MET A 57 35.33 24.01 -0.33
CA MET A 57 36.24 25.16 -0.08
C MET A 57 35.52 26.49 -0.31
N GLU A 58 34.79 26.63 -1.42
CA GLU A 58 34.05 27.85 -1.72
C GLU A 58 32.92 28.08 -0.71
N TYR A 59 32.18 27.04 -0.36
CA TYR A 59 31.10 27.09 0.62
C TYR A 59 31.61 27.50 2.01
N ILE A 60 32.71 26.90 2.47
CA ILE A 60 33.38 27.21 3.74
C ILE A 60 33.82 28.67 3.79
N THR A 61 34.36 29.19 2.68
CA THR A 61 34.95 30.54 2.66
C THR A 61 33.91 31.65 2.46
N THR A 62 32.87 31.40 1.66
CA THR A 62 31.94 32.45 1.24
C THR A 62 30.66 32.52 2.05
N GLY A 63 30.26 31.43 2.70
CA GLY A 63 28.92 31.40 3.29
C GLY A 63 27.84 30.86 2.33
N VAL A 64 28.12 30.75 1.03
CA VAL A 64 27.10 30.62 -0.02
C VAL A 64 27.04 29.21 -0.58
N GLU A 65 25.86 28.58 -0.48
CA GLU A 65 25.59 27.26 -1.06
C GLU A 65 25.58 27.31 -2.59
N LYS A 66 26.14 26.27 -3.22
CA LYS A 66 25.98 26.03 -4.66
C LYS A 66 24.61 25.43 -4.95
N THR A 67 23.91 26.06 -5.88
CA THR A 67 22.60 25.60 -6.39
C THR A 67 22.67 25.03 -7.81
N VAL A 68 23.82 25.15 -8.48
CA VAL A 68 24.07 24.60 -9.82
C VAL A 68 25.43 23.89 -9.84
N LEU A 69 25.49 22.73 -10.47
CA LEU A 69 26.76 22.04 -10.70
C LEU A 69 27.62 22.81 -11.68
N ARG A 70 28.94 22.76 -11.49
CA ARG A 70 29.90 23.27 -12.46
C ARG A 70 29.80 22.47 -13.77
N GLU A 71 29.80 23.16 -14.91
CA GLU A 71 29.83 22.52 -16.23
C GLU A 71 31.14 21.75 -16.40
N ALA A 72 31.05 20.51 -16.89
CA ALA A 72 32.15 19.54 -16.94
C ALA A 72 33.29 19.91 -17.94
N ASP A 73 33.17 21.03 -18.64
CA ASP A 73 34.07 21.44 -19.72
C ASP A 73 35.24 22.35 -19.27
N GLU A 74 35.32 22.69 -17.99
CA GLU A 74 36.48 23.40 -17.45
C GLU A 74 37.56 22.43 -16.96
N ASP A 75 38.77 22.50 -17.55
CA ASP A 75 40.01 21.71 -17.34
C ASP A 75 40.50 21.52 -15.87
N ALA A 76 39.70 21.79 -14.84
CA ALA A 76 40.10 21.46 -13.47
C ALA A 76 39.96 19.96 -13.21
N PRO A 77 40.98 19.32 -12.62
CA PRO A 77 40.83 17.98 -12.08
C PRO A 77 39.74 18.02 -11.02
N ILE A 78 38.66 17.28 -11.25
CA ILE A 78 37.60 17.07 -10.27
C ILE A 78 38.28 16.49 -9.02
N THR A 79 38.38 17.29 -7.96
CA THR A 79 38.90 16.85 -6.66
C THR A 79 37.76 16.19 -5.92
N TRP A 80 37.60 14.89 -6.15
CA TRP A 80 36.44 14.16 -5.66
C TRP A 80 36.32 14.28 -4.13
N GLU A 81 37.37 14.02 -3.36
CA GLU A 81 37.25 13.84 -1.90
C GLU A 81 37.55 15.11 -1.09
N ILE A 82 36.97 15.24 0.12
CA ILE A 82 37.28 16.30 1.09
C ILE A 82 38.76 16.16 1.51
N ALA A 83 39.60 17.04 0.95
CA ALA A 83 41.05 16.97 1.04
C ALA A 83 41.62 17.97 2.07
N CYS A 84 42.93 17.89 2.31
CA CYS A 84 43.63 18.77 3.25
C CYS A 84 43.37 20.27 2.98
N SER A 85 43.33 20.66 1.70
CA SER A 85 43.10 22.07 1.31
C SER A 85 41.67 22.56 1.55
N THR A 86 40.73 21.65 1.80
CA THR A 86 39.35 21.99 2.18
C THR A 86 39.32 22.69 3.52
N CYS A 87 40.09 22.17 4.50
CA CYS A 87 40.19 22.76 5.82
C CYS A 87 41.32 23.77 5.96
N HIS A 88 42.46 23.53 5.28
CA HIS A 88 43.67 24.33 5.40
C HIS A 88 43.93 25.20 4.16
N ASP A 89 44.36 26.45 4.40
CA ASP A 89 44.88 27.33 3.36
C ASP A 89 46.42 27.41 3.44
N PRO A 90 47.15 26.76 2.51
CA PRO A 90 48.61 26.69 2.56
C PRO A 90 49.29 28.06 2.40
N HIS A 91 48.57 29.08 1.91
CA HIS A 91 49.09 30.44 1.74
C HIS A 91 48.69 31.39 2.89
N SER A 92 47.96 30.88 3.87
CA SER A 92 47.57 31.62 5.06
C SER A 92 48.25 31.03 6.29
N SER A 93 48.47 31.86 7.32
CA SER A 93 48.77 31.37 8.67
C SER A 93 47.52 30.78 9.35
N GLY A 94 46.33 31.09 8.84
CA GLY A 94 45.03 30.64 9.36
C GLY A 94 44.78 31.04 10.82
N VAL A 95 43.77 30.41 11.43
CA VAL A 95 43.44 30.61 12.85
C VAL A 95 44.53 29.99 13.73
N ALA A 96 45.09 30.79 14.65
CA ALA A 96 46.11 30.35 15.62
C ALA A 96 47.35 29.66 15.01
N GLY A 97 47.71 29.96 13.75
CA GLY A 97 48.88 29.39 13.09
C GLY A 97 48.67 28.00 12.49
N THR A 98 47.43 27.47 12.52
CA THR A 98 47.08 26.12 12.03
C THR A 98 46.71 26.09 10.54
N GLN A 99 46.75 27.24 9.86
CA GLN A 99 46.29 27.39 8.48
C GLN A 99 44.79 27.10 8.25
N LEU A 100 44.00 26.88 9.31
CA LEU A 100 42.56 26.64 9.16
C LEU A 100 41.84 27.82 8.51
N ARG A 101 40.94 27.52 7.57
CA ARG A 101 40.09 28.50 6.86
C ARG A 101 39.03 29.13 7.76
N LEU A 102 38.53 28.37 8.74
CA LEU A 102 37.55 28.80 9.73
C LEU A 102 38.00 28.41 11.14
N PRO A 103 37.44 29.03 12.19
CA PRO A 103 37.62 28.55 13.57
C PRO A 103 37.26 27.06 13.70
N PRO A 104 37.94 26.30 14.58
CA PRO A 104 37.78 24.85 14.68
C PRO A 104 36.34 24.34 14.86
N GLU A 105 35.48 25.09 15.52
CA GLU A 105 34.06 24.71 15.65
C GLU A 105 33.28 24.93 14.34
N GLN A 106 33.50 26.08 13.70
CA GLN A 106 32.77 26.46 12.49
C GLN A 106 33.16 25.61 11.28
N ILE A 107 34.41 25.13 11.23
CA ILE A 107 34.89 24.35 10.09
C ILE A 107 34.23 22.98 10.01
N CYS A 108 33.92 22.36 11.16
CA CYS A 108 33.20 21.09 11.23
C CYS A 108 31.70 21.29 11.02
N ALA A 109 31.12 22.26 11.74
CA ALA A 109 29.70 22.58 11.69
C ALA A 109 29.24 23.06 10.32
N ARG A 110 30.14 23.50 9.44
CA ARG A 110 29.81 23.90 8.07
C ARG A 110 29.18 22.76 7.27
N CYS A 111 29.63 21.53 7.48
CA CYS A 111 29.11 20.35 6.80
C CYS A 111 28.27 19.48 7.73
N HIS A 112 28.64 19.35 9.01
CA HIS A 112 27.95 18.50 9.98
C HIS A 112 26.86 19.27 10.72
N ASN A 113 25.83 19.68 9.98
CA ASN A 113 24.65 20.39 10.47
C ASN A 113 23.40 19.94 9.71
N SER A 114 22.20 20.14 10.27
CA SER A 114 20.96 19.69 9.61
C SER A 114 20.35 20.66 8.62
N GLU A 115 21.08 21.69 8.18
CA GLU A 115 20.64 22.69 7.21
C GLU A 115 19.30 23.35 7.59
N GLY A 116 19.00 23.39 8.90
CA GLY A 116 17.74 23.94 9.41
C GLY A 116 16.50 23.05 9.20
N ALA A 117 16.67 21.74 8.96
CA ALA A 117 15.58 20.77 8.85
C ALA A 117 14.50 20.96 9.93
N GLN A 118 13.24 20.81 9.54
CA GLN A 118 12.04 20.95 10.37
C GLN A 118 11.22 19.66 10.35
N PRO A 119 10.23 19.49 11.26
CA PRO A 119 9.24 18.41 11.15
C PRO A 119 8.67 18.27 9.73
N GLY A 120 8.52 17.02 9.29
CA GLY A 120 8.18 16.68 7.90
C GLY A 120 9.38 16.60 6.94
N GLN A 121 10.60 16.93 7.40
CA GLN A 121 11.86 16.74 6.68
C GLN A 121 12.77 15.78 7.44
N GLU A 122 13.63 15.05 6.72
CA GLU A 122 14.62 14.16 7.32
C GLU A 122 15.81 14.99 7.85
N PRO A 123 16.13 14.93 9.17
CA PRO A 123 17.31 15.59 9.70
C PRO A 123 18.57 14.85 9.23
N HIS A 124 19.37 15.51 8.40
CA HIS A 124 20.65 14.96 7.94
C HIS A 124 21.77 15.46 8.85
N HIS A 125 22.53 14.56 9.48
CA HIS A 125 23.74 14.86 10.28
C HIS A 125 23.66 16.11 11.21
N PRO A 126 22.69 16.17 12.16
CA PRO A 126 22.45 17.31 13.08
C PRO A 126 23.52 17.47 14.18
N MET A 127 24.78 17.13 13.93
CA MET A 127 25.81 17.06 15.00
C MET A 127 26.11 18.42 15.62
N ALA A 128 26.19 19.48 14.81
CA ALA A 128 26.38 20.84 15.31
C ALA A 128 25.19 21.27 16.18
N GLU A 129 23.97 21.01 15.75
CA GLU A 129 22.77 21.35 16.48
C GLU A 129 22.63 20.55 17.78
N MET A 130 22.95 19.25 17.76
CA MET A 130 22.87 18.38 18.94
C MET A 130 23.85 18.86 20.01
N ARG A 131 25.12 19.04 19.62
CA ARG A 131 26.17 19.57 20.49
C ARG A 131 25.80 20.94 21.05
N ASN A 132 25.23 21.83 20.24
CA ASN A 132 24.89 23.20 20.64
C ASN A 132 23.54 23.33 21.34
N ASN A 133 22.87 22.21 21.65
CA ASN A 133 21.56 22.18 22.31
C ASN A 133 20.48 22.90 21.50
N THR A 134 20.55 22.86 20.16
CA THR A 134 19.59 23.47 19.23
C THR A 134 18.88 22.44 18.34
N ALA A 135 19.24 21.16 18.42
CA ALA A 135 18.61 20.10 17.65
C ALA A 135 17.17 19.80 18.09
N GLY A 136 16.45 19.15 17.18
CA GLY A 136 15.06 18.73 17.37
C GLY A 136 14.06 19.88 17.46
N TYR A 137 12.81 19.53 17.72
CA TYR A 137 11.68 20.44 17.71
C TYR A 137 10.83 20.29 18.98
N GLY A 138 10.27 21.39 19.48
CA GLY A 138 9.29 21.37 20.56
C GLY A 138 9.82 21.03 21.97
N ILE A 139 11.14 20.92 22.15
CA ILE A 139 11.75 20.55 23.44
C ILE A 139 11.93 21.76 24.36
N ASP A 140 11.53 21.61 25.63
CA ASP A 140 11.95 22.53 26.70
C ASP A 140 13.43 22.31 27.03
N ARG A 141 14.23 23.35 26.78
CA ARG A 141 15.69 23.32 26.99
C ARG A 141 16.10 23.80 28.38
N THR A 142 15.14 24.15 29.22
CA THR A 142 15.39 24.62 30.59
C THR A 142 16.05 23.50 31.41
N GLY A 143 17.28 23.73 31.88
CA GLY A 143 18.01 22.78 32.71
C GLY A 143 18.67 21.62 31.95
N LEU A 144 18.70 21.66 30.61
CA LEU A 144 19.51 20.74 29.81
C LEU A 144 20.96 21.22 29.76
N ASP A 145 21.77 20.76 30.71
CA ASP A 145 23.22 20.99 30.71
C ASP A 145 23.86 20.41 29.44
N TYR A 146 24.77 21.18 28.83
CA TYR A 146 25.52 20.79 27.63
C TYR A 146 26.92 21.40 27.68
N MET A 147 27.79 21.07 26.70
CA MET A 147 29.19 21.50 26.67
C MET A 147 29.47 22.55 25.57
N PRO A 148 28.96 23.81 25.68
CA PRO A 148 29.11 24.83 24.62
C PRO A 148 30.54 25.24 24.34
N SER A 149 31.46 25.01 25.29
CA SER A 149 32.87 25.43 25.18
C SER A 149 33.81 24.34 24.70
N VAL A 150 33.34 23.10 24.52
CA VAL A 150 34.15 21.97 24.03
C VAL A 150 33.90 21.79 22.54
N PRO A 151 34.79 22.24 21.64
CA PRO A 151 34.59 22.14 20.20
C PRO A 151 34.79 20.70 19.69
N CYS A 152 34.29 20.40 18.49
CA CYS A 152 34.40 19.06 17.87
C CYS A 152 35.84 18.49 17.91
N VAL A 153 36.82 19.35 17.60
CA VAL A 153 38.24 18.98 17.54
C VAL A 153 38.81 18.50 18.88
N SER A 154 38.20 18.88 20.00
CA SER A 154 38.65 18.45 21.34
C SER A 154 38.45 16.97 21.60
N CYS A 155 37.51 16.33 20.90
CA CYS A 155 37.27 14.89 21.00
C CYS A 155 37.73 14.17 19.72
N HIS A 156 37.33 14.68 18.54
CA HIS A 156 37.53 14.02 17.26
C HIS A 156 38.93 14.21 16.66
N MET A 157 39.66 15.25 17.09
CA MET A 157 41.03 15.52 16.67
C MET A 157 41.98 15.65 17.87
N ALA A 158 41.59 15.09 19.01
CA ALA A 158 42.44 15.06 20.19
C ALA A 158 43.77 14.35 19.89
N ASP A 159 44.80 14.70 20.65
CA ASP A 159 46.14 14.18 20.44
C ASP A 159 46.16 12.65 20.49
N ASN A 160 46.85 12.05 19.52
CA ASN A 160 47.14 10.62 19.52
C ASN A 160 48.23 10.29 20.56
N ASN A 161 48.60 9.02 20.70
CA ASN A 161 49.64 8.59 21.67
C ASN A 161 51.02 9.24 21.46
N ALA A 162 51.25 9.91 20.33
CA ALA A 162 52.47 10.67 20.05
C ALA A 162 52.35 12.16 20.44
N GLY A 163 51.24 12.60 21.05
CA GLY A 163 51.02 13.98 21.47
C GLY A 163 50.74 14.93 20.30
N LEU A 164 50.13 14.42 19.23
CA LEU A 164 49.86 15.17 18.01
C LEU A 164 48.38 15.03 17.58
N PRO A 165 47.73 16.10 17.07
CA PRO A 165 46.31 16.06 16.72
C PRO A 165 46.01 15.01 15.66
N ASN A 166 45.08 14.10 15.95
CA ASN A 166 44.75 13.03 15.02
C ASN A 166 43.87 13.53 13.85
N HIS A 167 44.09 12.99 12.65
CA HIS A 167 43.32 13.25 11.43
C HIS A 167 42.53 12.01 10.98
N THR A 168 42.28 11.08 11.89
CA THR A 168 41.31 9.99 11.66
C THR A 168 39.87 10.46 11.86
N PHE A 169 39.70 11.59 12.56
CA PHE A 169 38.42 12.20 12.98
C PHE A 169 37.57 11.31 13.90
N ARG A 170 38.12 10.18 14.35
CA ARG A 170 37.48 9.33 15.34
C ARG A 170 37.68 9.95 16.72
N PRO A 171 36.65 9.95 17.58
CA PRO A 171 36.79 10.46 18.93
C PRO A 171 37.85 9.65 19.68
N ASN A 172 38.71 10.33 20.44
CA ASN A 172 39.67 9.68 21.33
C ASN A 172 39.18 9.79 22.77
N PRO A 173 38.69 8.70 23.40
CA PRO A 173 38.19 8.72 24.78
C PRO A 173 39.21 9.20 25.81
N TYR A 174 40.51 9.10 25.53
CA TYR A 174 41.55 9.59 26.44
C TYR A 174 41.46 11.12 26.65
N SER A 175 40.89 11.85 25.68
CA SER A 175 40.68 13.30 25.77
C SER A 175 39.83 13.71 26.98
N CYS A 176 38.92 12.84 27.43
CA CYS A 176 38.10 13.09 28.61
C CYS A 176 38.95 13.25 29.88
N THR A 177 40.01 12.45 30.01
CA THR A 177 40.89 12.45 31.19
C THR A 177 41.70 13.74 31.33
N VAL A 178 41.90 14.48 30.24
CA VAL A 178 42.64 15.74 30.21
C VAL A 178 41.87 16.87 30.90
N CYS A 179 40.54 16.87 30.77
CA CYS A 179 39.66 17.89 31.34
C CYS A 179 38.93 17.45 32.61
N HIS A 180 38.73 16.14 32.78
CA HIS A 180 37.93 15.55 33.84
C HIS A 180 38.71 14.46 34.58
N ASP A 181 39.92 14.77 35.05
CA ASP A 181 40.81 13.84 35.74
C ASP A 181 40.21 13.18 37.01
N THR A 182 39.28 13.87 37.68
CA THR A 182 38.57 13.35 38.85
C THR A 182 37.40 12.43 38.51
N THR A 183 36.67 12.73 37.43
CA THR A 183 35.51 11.94 36.98
C THR A 183 35.95 10.74 36.13
N PHE A 184 36.98 10.93 35.31
CA PHE A 184 37.55 9.94 34.42
C PHE A 184 39.05 9.77 34.71
N PRO A 185 39.41 9.04 35.79
CA PRO A 185 40.80 8.84 36.16
C PRO A 185 41.59 7.98 35.16
N THR A 186 40.90 7.22 34.29
CA THR A 186 41.53 6.37 33.27
C THR A 186 40.81 6.44 31.93
N ASN A 187 41.49 6.01 30.87
CA ASN A 187 40.88 5.88 29.55
C ASN A 187 39.69 4.91 29.56
N GLU A 188 39.79 3.82 30.33
CA GLU A 188 38.74 2.82 30.49
C GLU A 188 37.50 3.42 31.15
N SER A 189 37.66 4.30 32.15
CA SER A 189 36.52 5.00 32.76
C SER A 189 35.81 5.96 31.79
N SER A 190 36.56 6.54 30.83
CA SER A 190 36.00 7.40 29.78
C SER A 190 35.21 6.57 28.76
N ILE A 191 35.78 5.43 28.33
CA ILE A 191 35.11 4.47 27.44
C ILE A 191 33.82 3.95 28.07
N GLY A 192 33.87 3.53 29.34
CA GLY A 192 32.69 3.02 30.03
C GLY A 192 31.57 4.04 30.16
N TYR A 193 31.90 5.34 30.29
CA TYR A 193 30.88 6.40 30.27
C TYR A 193 30.26 6.57 28.88
N ILE A 194 31.08 6.60 27.82
CA ILE A 194 30.60 6.72 26.42
C ILE A 194 29.67 5.55 26.07
N GLU A 195 30.08 4.32 26.40
CA GLU A 195 29.29 3.10 26.16
C GLU A 195 28.00 3.08 26.98
N MET A 196 28.03 3.58 28.22
CA MET A 196 26.85 3.71 29.05
C MET A 196 25.84 4.67 28.42
N ILE A 197 26.28 5.84 27.96
CA ILE A 197 25.41 6.80 27.26
C ILE A 197 24.86 6.17 25.97
N GLY A 198 25.71 5.54 25.17
CA GLY A 198 25.28 4.86 23.94
C GLY A 198 24.19 3.82 24.20
N SER A 199 24.39 2.98 25.22
CA SER A 199 23.40 1.96 25.63
C SER A 199 22.08 2.59 26.09
N MET A 200 22.12 3.70 26.83
CA MET A 200 20.90 4.40 27.27
C MET A 200 20.13 5.01 26.09
N THR A 201 20.86 5.63 25.15
CA THR A 201 20.27 6.18 23.92
C THR A 201 19.64 5.07 23.07
N GLU A 202 20.33 3.94 22.91
CA GLU A 202 19.81 2.78 22.17
C GLU A 202 18.53 2.23 22.80
N VAL A 203 18.46 2.15 24.13
CA VAL A 203 17.22 1.77 24.83
C VAL A 203 16.08 2.74 24.52
N GLY A 204 16.36 4.04 24.49
CA GLY A 204 15.36 5.05 24.14
C GLY A 204 14.90 4.95 22.68
N ILE A 205 15.82 4.72 21.73
CA ILE A 205 15.50 4.48 20.31
C ILE A 205 14.60 3.25 20.17
N ASN A 206 15.01 2.11 20.75
CA ASN A 206 14.25 0.85 20.73
C ASN A 206 12.86 0.98 21.40
N GLY A 207 12.68 1.95 22.29
CA GLY A 207 11.38 2.26 22.89
C GLY A 207 10.50 3.13 22.00
N ALA A 208 11.07 4.14 21.34
CA ALA A 208 10.34 5.11 20.54
C ALA A 208 10.00 4.61 19.13
N GLU A 209 10.95 3.98 18.43
CA GLU A 209 10.82 3.52 17.04
C GLU A 209 9.54 2.70 16.77
N PRO A 210 9.25 1.60 17.49
CA PRO A 210 8.04 0.82 17.23
C PRO A 210 6.74 1.61 17.49
N ARG A 211 6.77 2.62 18.37
CA ARG A 211 5.62 3.49 18.62
C ARG A 211 5.42 4.49 17.51
N VAL A 212 6.50 5.03 16.94
CA VAL A 212 6.44 5.90 15.77
C VAL A 212 5.87 5.14 14.57
N GLU A 213 6.32 3.90 14.34
CA GLU A 213 5.77 3.03 13.29
C GLU A 213 4.27 2.72 13.48
N GLU A 214 3.87 2.37 14.71
CA GLU A 214 2.46 2.10 15.06
C GLU A 214 1.59 3.36 14.86
N ALA A 215 2.08 4.53 15.26
CA ALA A 215 1.41 5.81 15.08
C ALA A 215 1.18 6.12 13.59
N LEU A 216 2.20 5.92 12.73
CA LEU A 216 2.04 6.09 11.28
C LEU A 216 0.98 5.14 10.71
N ALA A 217 1.02 3.86 11.10
CA ALA A 217 0.07 2.87 10.62
C ALA A 217 -1.38 3.24 10.99
N LEU A 218 -1.60 3.79 12.18
CA LEU A 218 -2.92 4.28 12.61
C LEU A 218 -3.35 5.53 11.83
N ILE A 219 -2.45 6.49 11.60
CA ILE A 219 -2.76 7.68 10.78
C ILE A 219 -3.19 7.25 9.36
N GLU A 220 -2.46 6.32 8.74
CA GLU A 220 -2.79 5.78 7.43
C GLU A 220 -4.12 5.02 7.43
N GLN A 221 -4.40 4.23 8.47
CA GLN A 221 -5.66 3.51 8.63
C GLN A 221 -6.86 4.47 8.77
N MET A 222 -6.66 5.59 9.47
CA MET A 222 -7.71 6.56 9.78
C MET A 222 -7.94 7.58 8.66
N ARG A 223 -7.12 7.57 7.60
CA ARG A 223 -7.30 8.44 6.44
C ARG A 223 -8.68 8.23 5.79
N GLY A 224 -9.47 9.30 5.79
CA GLY A 224 -10.84 9.33 5.27
C GLY A 224 -11.92 8.82 6.25
N ASN A 225 -11.56 8.23 7.39
CA ASN A 225 -12.51 7.76 8.41
C ASN A 225 -12.76 8.82 9.49
N LYS A 226 -11.84 9.77 9.64
CA LYS A 226 -11.93 10.90 10.57
C LYS A 226 -12.05 12.22 9.81
N THR A 227 -12.43 13.29 10.50
CA THR A 227 -12.39 14.63 9.91
C THR A 227 -10.94 14.97 9.53
N ASP A 228 -10.75 15.63 8.39
CA ASP A 228 -9.41 16.01 7.94
C ASP A 228 -8.70 16.89 8.99
N GLU A 229 -9.43 17.76 9.68
CA GLU A 229 -8.88 18.64 10.72
C GLU A 229 -8.30 17.86 11.90
N ASP A 230 -9.02 16.89 12.46
CA ASP A 230 -8.50 16.11 13.59
C ASP A 230 -7.33 15.22 13.17
N LEU A 231 -7.37 14.65 11.96
CA LEU A 231 -6.31 13.77 11.49
C LEU A 231 -5.02 14.56 11.19
N ASN A 232 -5.13 15.77 10.66
CA ASN A 232 -3.99 16.66 10.44
C ASN A 232 -3.28 16.99 11.75
N TYR A 233 -4.01 17.27 12.83
CA TYR A 233 -3.40 17.52 14.14
C TYR A 233 -2.53 16.33 14.60
N TRP A 234 -3.04 15.10 14.49
CA TRP A 234 -2.26 13.92 14.88
C TRP A 234 -1.12 13.59 13.90
N ALA A 235 -1.28 13.95 12.62
CA ALA A 235 -0.20 13.87 11.65
C ALA A 235 0.94 14.85 11.99
N ASP A 236 0.63 16.09 12.36
CA ASP A 236 1.62 17.08 12.80
C ASP A 236 2.37 16.60 14.07
N GLU A 237 1.65 16.03 15.03
CA GLU A 237 2.26 15.43 16.24
C GLU A 237 3.19 14.25 15.90
N TYR A 238 2.79 13.41 14.96
CA TYR A 238 3.63 12.34 14.43
C TYR A 238 4.88 12.88 13.72
N GLU A 239 4.75 13.93 12.89
CA GLU A 239 5.88 14.53 12.18
C GLU A 239 6.94 15.06 13.14
N ILE A 240 6.54 15.63 14.27
CA ILE A 240 7.47 16.04 15.34
C ILE A 240 8.10 14.81 16.00
N ALA A 241 7.31 13.76 16.26
CA ALA A 241 7.78 12.55 16.92
C ALA A 241 8.87 11.84 16.11
N ILE A 242 8.64 11.63 14.81
CA ILE A 242 9.64 11.02 13.92
C ILE A 242 10.86 11.93 13.76
N PHE A 243 10.67 13.24 13.59
CA PHE A 243 11.77 14.19 13.46
C PHE A 243 12.71 14.17 14.67
N ASN A 244 12.16 14.12 15.89
CA ASN A 244 12.95 14.05 17.11
C ASN A 244 13.69 12.72 17.27
N LEU A 245 13.07 11.60 16.89
CA LEU A 245 13.73 10.29 16.84
C LEU A 245 14.89 10.27 15.84
N GLU A 246 14.60 10.65 14.58
CA GLU A 246 15.59 10.69 13.50
C GLU A 246 16.71 11.66 13.80
N THR A 247 16.44 12.78 14.48
CA THR A 247 17.49 13.71 14.91
C THR A 247 18.54 13.03 15.78
N VAL A 248 18.11 12.16 16.71
CA VAL A 248 19.04 11.43 17.59
C VAL A 248 19.78 10.33 16.83
N ILE A 249 19.10 9.62 15.94
CA ILE A 249 19.70 8.57 15.10
C ILE A 249 20.74 9.18 14.14
N SER A 250 20.35 10.21 13.40
CA SER A 250 21.19 10.88 12.39
C SER A 250 22.37 11.63 12.99
N ASP A 251 22.29 12.08 14.25
CA ASP A 251 23.44 12.64 14.98
C ASP A 251 24.60 11.64 15.10
N SER A 252 24.33 10.34 15.08
CA SER A 252 25.33 9.26 15.04
C SER A 252 26.35 9.25 16.20
N SER A 253 26.16 10.07 17.25
CA SER A 253 27.01 10.07 18.45
C SER A 253 26.54 9.10 19.52
N GLU A 254 25.42 8.41 19.28
CA GLU A 254 24.73 7.58 20.27
C GLU A 254 24.37 8.40 21.53
N GLY A 255 24.04 9.68 21.32
CA GLY A 255 23.69 10.64 22.37
C GLY A 255 24.88 11.31 23.07
N ASN A 256 26.12 10.94 22.76
CA ASN A 256 27.30 11.50 23.43
C ASN A 256 27.53 13.00 23.16
N HIS A 257 27.04 13.55 22.05
CA HIS A 257 27.12 14.99 21.80
C HIS A 257 26.31 15.81 22.82
N ASN A 258 25.17 15.30 23.25
CA ASN A 258 24.33 15.92 24.28
C ASN A 258 23.37 14.88 24.89
N PRO A 259 23.79 14.17 25.96
CA PRO A 259 23.02 13.05 26.50
C PRO A 259 21.64 13.45 27.05
N ARG A 260 21.55 14.65 27.62
CA ARG A 260 20.30 15.17 28.18
C ARG A 260 19.30 15.53 27.08
N LEU A 261 19.77 16.19 26.01
CA LEU A 261 18.90 16.50 24.87
C LEU A 261 18.49 15.24 24.12
N ALA A 262 19.41 14.30 23.88
CA ALA A 262 19.07 13.03 23.23
C ALA A 262 17.97 12.28 23.99
N SER A 263 18.09 12.17 25.33
CA SER A 263 17.05 11.58 26.17
C SER A 263 15.72 12.34 26.07
N ALA A 264 15.75 13.68 26.10
CA ALA A 264 14.54 14.50 26.03
C ALA A 264 13.82 14.36 24.66
N LEU A 265 14.58 14.28 23.56
CA LEU A 265 14.05 14.07 22.22
C LEU A 265 13.38 12.70 22.08
N LEU A 266 14.02 11.64 22.60
CA LEU A 266 13.46 10.28 22.58
C LEU A 266 12.21 10.17 23.46
N GLU A 267 12.20 10.83 24.62
CA GLU A 267 11.02 10.87 25.50
C GLU A 267 9.85 11.66 24.87
N ASP A 268 10.12 12.79 24.24
CA ASP A 268 9.10 13.56 23.50
C ASP A 268 8.55 12.76 22.32
N SER A 269 9.43 12.12 21.52
CA SER A 269 9.04 11.23 20.43
C SER A 269 8.11 10.12 20.92
N LEU A 270 8.53 9.39 21.96
CA LEU A 270 7.73 8.32 22.57
C LEU A 270 6.37 8.83 23.07
N THR A 271 6.35 10.00 23.72
CA THR A 271 5.14 10.60 24.29
C THR A 271 4.15 10.97 23.19
N ARG A 272 4.61 11.67 22.16
CA ARG A 272 3.77 12.07 21.02
C ARG A 272 3.21 10.88 20.28
N SER A 273 4.05 9.90 19.95
CA SER A 273 3.59 8.68 19.30
C SER A 273 2.57 7.92 20.15
N SER A 274 2.79 7.82 21.47
CA SER A 274 1.83 7.20 22.38
C SER A 274 0.50 7.94 22.43
N ASN A 275 0.51 9.27 22.37
CA ASN A 275 -0.70 10.09 22.31
C ASN A 275 -1.46 9.90 20.99
N VAL A 276 -0.75 9.84 19.86
CA VAL A 276 -1.32 9.52 18.55
C VAL A 276 -1.99 8.14 18.60
N ILE A 277 -1.28 7.12 19.10
CA ILE A 277 -1.81 5.76 19.23
C ILE A 277 -3.07 5.74 20.09
N GLY A 278 -3.02 6.31 21.29
CA GLY A 278 -4.16 6.33 22.20
C GLY A 278 -5.37 7.09 21.67
N SER A 279 -5.15 8.04 20.76
CA SER A 279 -6.22 8.88 20.21
C SER A 279 -6.84 8.32 18.93
N LEU A 280 -6.08 7.51 18.19
CA LEU A 280 -6.49 6.99 16.87
C LEU A 280 -6.79 5.49 16.85
N THR A 281 -6.53 4.76 17.94
CA THR A 281 -6.84 3.32 18.02
C THR A 281 -8.35 3.09 17.94
N PRO A 282 -8.88 2.48 16.86
CA PRO A 282 -10.31 2.23 16.74
C PRO A 282 -10.73 0.93 17.43
N PRO A 283 -12.04 0.74 17.67
CA PRO A 283 -12.57 -0.55 18.06
C PRO A 283 -12.23 -1.66 17.05
N GLU A 284 -12.04 -2.87 17.54
CA GLU A 284 -11.86 -4.04 16.67
C GLU A 284 -13.05 -4.23 15.73
N LYS A 285 -12.79 -4.89 14.60
CA LYS A 285 -13.83 -5.21 13.61
C LYS A 285 -14.90 -6.08 14.22
N ILE A 286 -16.15 -5.71 14.00
CA ILE A 286 -17.30 -6.50 14.44
C ILE A 286 -17.33 -7.84 13.72
N THR A 287 -17.51 -8.90 14.49
CA THR A 287 -17.56 -10.28 14.01
C THR A 287 -18.99 -10.83 14.05
N GLY A 288 -19.23 -11.96 13.40
CA GLY A 288 -20.53 -12.65 13.46
C GLY A 288 -21.68 -11.91 12.79
N VAL A 289 -21.40 -10.93 11.91
CA VAL A 289 -22.43 -10.18 11.20
C VAL A 289 -23.23 -11.11 10.30
N ARG A 290 -24.55 -11.18 10.52
CA ARG A 290 -25.50 -11.95 9.72
C ARG A 290 -26.68 -11.06 9.37
N ALA A 291 -27.20 -11.19 8.15
CA ALA A 291 -28.37 -10.46 7.71
C ALA A 291 -29.30 -11.39 6.93
N TYR A 292 -30.56 -11.48 7.33
CA TYR A 292 -31.53 -12.38 6.72
C TYR A 292 -32.91 -11.71 6.62
N ARG A 293 -33.61 -12.01 5.53
CA ARG A 293 -34.94 -11.45 5.28
C ARG A 293 -36.01 -12.22 6.05
N LEU A 294 -36.92 -11.49 6.69
CA LEU A 294 -38.09 -12.03 7.38
C LEU A 294 -39.29 -12.08 6.42
N ALA A 295 -40.31 -12.88 6.78
CA ALA A 295 -41.53 -13.04 5.98
C ALA A 295 -42.31 -11.74 5.73
N ASN A 296 -42.14 -10.72 6.58
CA ASN A 296 -42.75 -9.41 6.39
C ASN A 296 -41.94 -8.47 5.46
N GLY A 297 -40.89 -8.98 4.81
CA GLY A 297 -40.01 -8.24 3.92
C GLY A 297 -38.91 -7.43 4.61
N SER A 298 -38.94 -7.28 5.94
CA SER A 298 -37.88 -6.61 6.71
C SER A 298 -36.62 -7.47 6.77
N VAL A 299 -35.47 -6.86 7.04
CA VAL A 299 -34.18 -7.56 7.17
C VAL A 299 -33.73 -7.50 8.62
N MET A 300 -33.57 -8.66 9.24
CA MET A 300 -32.94 -8.76 10.55
C MET A 300 -31.42 -8.78 10.38
N VAL A 301 -30.73 -7.95 11.16
CA VAL A 301 -29.26 -7.91 11.24
C VAL A 301 -28.86 -8.29 12.65
N GLU A 302 -27.89 -9.18 12.80
CA GLU A 302 -27.33 -9.63 14.08
C GLU A 302 -25.81 -9.64 14.01
N TRP A 303 -25.13 -9.38 15.13
CA TRP A 303 -23.67 -9.37 15.23
C TRP A 303 -23.20 -9.74 16.64
N ASN A 304 -21.89 -9.99 16.80
CA ASN A 304 -21.30 -10.14 18.12
C ASN A 304 -21.01 -8.77 18.74
N ALA A 305 -21.21 -8.62 20.05
CA ALA A 305 -20.91 -7.37 20.73
C ALA A 305 -19.43 -6.97 20.58
N SER A 306 -19.16 -5.67 20.52
CA SER A 306 -17.82 -5.12 20.67
C SER A 306 -17.35 -5.26 22.11
N ASP A 307 -16.05 -5.51 22.28
CA ASP A 307 -15.38 -5.54 23.59
C ASP A 307 -14.62 -4.23 23.89
N ALA A 308 -14.74 -3.22 23.03
CA ALA A 308 -14.06 -1.94 23.18
C ALA A 308 -14.52 -1.20 24.45
N SER A 309 -13.58 -0.84 25.32
CA SER A 309 -13.86 -0.15 26.59
C SER A 309 -14.36 1.28 26.41
N ASP A 310 -14.04 1.89 25.27
CA ASP A 310 -14.36 3.25 24.86
C ASP A 310 -15.39 3.28 23.72
N PHE A 311 -16.20 2.23 23.60
CA PHE A 311 -17.30 2.16 22.64
C PHE A 311 -18.25 3.37 22.76
N ALA A 312 -18.56 4.00 21.63
CA ALA A 312 -19.58 5.05 21.54
C ALA A 312 -20.85 4.57 20.82
N LYS A 313 -20.70 3.88 19.69
CA LYS A 313 -21.85 3.43 18.88
C LYS A 313 -21.49 2.34 17.88
N TYR A 314 -22.50 1.59 17.45
CA TYR A 314 -22.45 0.83 16.20
C TYR A 314 -22.97 1.69 15.05
N ARG A 315 -22.42 1.44 13.85
CA ARG A 315 -22.97 1.94 12.58
C ARG A 315 -23.35 0.76 11.70
N ILE A 316 -24.51 0.87 11.05
CA ILE A 316 -24.99 -0.12 10.09
C ILE A 316 -25.06 0.53 8.71
N TYR A 317 -24.35 -0.05 7.75
CA TYR A 317 -24.35 0.39 6.35
C TYR A 317 -25.12 -0.61 5.51
N VAL A 318 -25.97 -0.10 4.63
CA VAL A 318 -26.78 -0.91 3.72
C VAL A 318 -26.46 -0.49 2.29
N LEU A 319 -25.72 -1.34 1.58
CA LEU A 319 -25.25 -1.06 0.22
C LEU A 319 -25.78 -2.08 -0.78
N THR A 320 -25.86 -1.71 -2.06
CA THR A 320 -26.26 -2.59 -3.17
C THR A 320 -25.07 -3.17 -3.92
N LEU A 321 -23.86 -2.74 -3.58
CA LEU A 321 -22.60 -3.25 -4.12
C LEU A 321 -21.73 -3.74 -2.97
N MET A 322 -21.15 -4.93 -3.13
CA MET A 322 -20.17 -5.45 -2.18
C MET A 322 -18.87 -4.65 -2.32
N LYS A 323 -18.33 -4.19 -1.19
CA LYS A 323 -17.07 -3.45 -1.10
C LYS A 323 -16.28 -4.01 0.07
N SER A 324 -14.95 -4.03 -0.06
CA SER A 324 -14.03 -4.26 1.06
C SER A 324 -13.71 -2.96 1.81
N ASN A 325 -13.97 -1.81 1.17
CA ASN A 325 -13.76 -0.47 1.71
C ASN A 325 -15.05 0.34 1.53
N ILE A 326 -15.62 0.78 2.64
CA ILE A 326 -16.84 1.60 2.71
C ILE A 326 -16.55 3.01 3.26
N THR A 327 -15.28 3.43 3.29
CA THR A 327 -14.89 4.79 3.68
C THR A 327 -15.62 5.80 2.80
N GLY A 328 -16.29 6.77 3.43
CA GLY A 328 -17.11 7.78 2.78
C GLY A 328 -18.56 7.37 2.45
N ASP A 329 -18.93 6.09 2.60
CA ASP A 329 -20.34 5.70 2.57
C ASP A 329 -21.07 6.21 3.82
N THR A 330 -22.37 6.49 3.71
CA THR A 330 -23.18 7.00 4.84
C THR A 330 -23.84 5.86 5.60
N ALA A 331 -23.69 5.84 6.92
CA ALA A 331 -24.38 4.88 7.78
C ALA A 331 -25.89 5.09 7.71
N THR A 332 -26.64 4.00 7.54
CA THR A 332 -28.11 4.00 7.54
C THR A 332 -28.67 4.10 8.96
N VAL A 333 -27.96 3.51 9.94
CA VAL A 333 -28.38 3.44 11.35
C VAL A 333 -27.18 3.66 12.26
N GLU A 334 -27.39 4.38 13.36
CA GLU A 334 -26.43 4.50 14.47
C GLU A 334 -27.08 4.03 15.78
N LEU A 335 -26.37 3.23 16.57
CA LEU A 335 -26.87 2.64 17.82
C LEU A 335 -25.87 2.85 18.95
N THR A 336 -26.22 3.60 20.00
CA THR A 336 -25.27 4.00 21.06
C THR A 336 -25.17 3.01 22.23
N ASN A 337 -25.95 1.94 22.24
CA ASN A 337 -25.92 0.94 23.31
C ASN A 337 -25.11 -0.28 22.87
N ILE A 338 -23.99 -0.54 23.56
CA ILE A 338 -23.08 -1.65 23.25
C ILE A 338 -23.76 -3.03 23.32
N SER A 339 -24.80 -3.16 24.16
CA SER A 339 -25.58 -4.40 24.31
C SER A 339 -26.60 -4.62 23.18
N THR A 340 -26.82 -3.63 22.32
CA THR A 340 -27.64 -3.81 21.12
C THR A 340 -26.84 -4.59 20.08
N ILE A 341 -27.16 -5.87 19.92
CA ILE A 341 -26.48 -6.80 19.01
C ILE A 341 -27.37 -7.26 17.84
N SER A 342 -28.54 -6.64 17.69
CA SER A 342 -29.43 -6.87 16.57
C SER A 342 -30.24 -5.63 16.21
N TYR A 343 -30.65 -5.54 14.96
CA TYR A 343 -31.47 -4.44 14.45
C TYR A 343 -32.36 -4.91 13.30
N LEU A 344 -33.61 -4.41 13.27
CA LEU A 344 -34.56 -4.69 12.21
C LEU A 344 -34.57 -3.55 11.19
N LEU A 345 -33.99 -3.80 10.01
CA LEU A 345 -34.04 -2.88 8.87
C LEU A 345 -35.38 -2.99 8.15
N THR A 346 -36.05 -1.85 7.94
CA THR A 346 -37.32 -1.74 7.21
C THR A 346 -37.12 -1.00 5.89
N GLY A 347 -38.00 -1.23 4.90
CA GLY A 347 -37.96 -0.50 3.62
C GLY A 347 -36.91 -1.00 2.63
N ILE A 348 -36.31 -2.16 2.87
CA ILE A 348 -35.37 -2.80 1.94
C ILE A 348 -36.15 -3.57 0.87
N ALA A 349 -36.02 -3.17 -0.40
CA ALA A 349 -36.71 -3.81 -1.51
C ALA A 349 -36.43 -5.34 -1.57
N ASN A 350 -37.48 -6.14 -1.81
CA ASN A 350 -37.42 -7.61 -1.72
C ASN A 350 -36.48 -8.25 -2.76
N ASN A 351 -36.26 -7.61 -3.91
CA ASN A 351 -35.52 -8.17 -5.05
C ASN A 351 -34.15 -7.48 -5.29
N THR A 352 -33.66 -6.71 -4.33
CA THR A 352 -32.36 -6.03 -4.45
C THR A 352 -31.32 -6.77 -3.62
N LEU A 353 -30.27 -7.26 -4.29
CA LEU A 353 -29.10 -7.81 -3.60
C LEU A 353 -28.53 -6.73 -2.70
N THR A 354 -28.50 -7.02 -1.41
CA THR A 354 -28.17 -6.05 -0.36
C THR A 354 -27.04 -6.59 0.48
N PHE A 355 -26.07 -5.74 0.80
CA PHE A 355 -24.91 -6.03 1.61
C PHE A 355 -24.97 -5.15 2.85
N VAL A 356 -24.93 -5.79 4.02
CA VAL A 356 -24.99 -5.13 5.32
C VAL A 356 -23.63 -5.18 5.98
N TYR A 357 -23.14 -4.05 6.45
CA TYR A 357 -21.92 -3.93 7.23
C TYR A 357 -22.29 -3.41 8.60
N VAL A 358 -21.66 -3.95 9.64
CA VAL A 358 -21.74 -3.44 11.00
C VAL A 358 -20.34 -3.11 11.46
N THR A 359 -20.14 -1.90 11.94
CA THR A 359 -18.88 -1.41 12.49
C THR A 359 -19.13 -0.85 13.89
N ALA A 360 -18.07 -0.75 14.69
CA ALA A 360 -18.09 -0.01 15.95
C ALA A 360 -17.26 1.26 15.82
N VAL A 361 -17.69 2.28 16.57
CA VAL A 361 -17.07 3.60 16.67
C VAL A 361 -16.78 3.87 18.14
N ASP A 362 -15.59 4.35 18.44
CA ASP A 362 -15.22 4.76 19.80
C ASP A 362 -15.66 6.21 20.14
N THR A 363 -15.36 6.63 21.36
CA THR A 363 -15.64 7.99 21.85
C THR A 363 -14.85 9.10 21.15
N ASN A 364 -13.72 8.79 20.50
CA ASN A 364 -12.92 9.72 19.69
C ASN A 364 -13.39 9.77 18.22
N GLY A 365 -14.38 8.94 17.88
CA GLY A 365 -14.97 8.84 16.56
C GLY A 365 -14.20 7.92 15.61
N ASN A 366 -13.26 7.11 16.10
CA ASN A 366 -12.50 6.22 15.23
C ASN A 366 -13.32 5.00 14.83
N GLU A 367 -13.19 4.58 13.58
CA GLU A 367 -13.98 3.52 12.96
C GLU A 367 -13.14 2.82 11.88
N ILE A 368 -13.26 1.49 11.78
CA ILE A 368 -12.63 0.71 10.70
C ILE A 368 -13.62 0.53 9.55
N THR A 369 -13.49 1.33 8.49
CA THR A 369 -14.32 1.21 7.27
C THR A 369 -13.54 0.76 6.03
N ASN A 370 -12.21 0.83 6.06
CA ASN A 370 -11.34 0.53 4.92
C ASN A 370 -11.14 -0.96 4.64
N THR A 371 -11.45 -1.82 5.62
CA THR A 371 -11.23 -3.28 5.55
C THR A 371 -12.37 -4.04 6.23
N VAL A 372 -13.58 -3.93 5.69
CA VAL A 372 -14.81 -4.52 6.24
C VAL A 372 -15.26 -5.77 5.50
N THR A 373 -16.07 -6.58 6.16
CA THR A 373 -16.74 -7.75 5.57
C THR A 373 -18.24 -7.55 5.65
N ALA A 374 -18.93 -7.75 4.53
CA ALA A 374 -20.39 -7.65 4.47
C ALA A 374 -21.06 -8.96 4.85
N ALA A 375 -22.22 -8.86 5.51
CA ALA A 375 -23.23 -9.90 5.44
C ALA A 375 -24.10 -9.68 4.19
N THR A 376 -24.15 -10.67 3.31
CA THR A 376 -25.13 -10.67 2.21
C THR A 376 -26.51 -10.92 2.80
N VAL A 377 -27.46 -10.04 2.51
CA VAL A 377 -28.87 -10.29 2.84
C VAL A 377 -29.35 -11.45 1.99
N THR A 378 -29.49 -12.61 2.61
CA THR A 378 -30.12 -13.74 1.94
C THR A 378 -31.63 -13.51 1.90
N GLY A 379 -32.19 -13.64 0.69
CA GLY A 379 -33.63 -13.70 0.49
C GLY A 379 -34.20 -14.97 1.11
N ASN A 380 -35.51 -14.97 1.31
CA ASN A 380 -36.28 -16.09 1.83
C ASN A 380 -36.13 -17.26 0.84
N LEU A 381 -35.08 -18.08 0.99
CA LEU A 381 -34.79 -19.19 0.07
C LEU A 381 -36.04 -20.06 -0.10
N GLU A 382 -36.86 -20.15 0.93
CA GLU A 382 -38.15 -20.84 0.94
C GLU A 382 -39.17 -20.24 -0.04
N GLU A 383 -39.22 -18.92 -0.23
CA GLU A 383 -40.16 -18.26 -1.15
C GLU A 383 -39.72 -18.41 -2.60
N ILE A 384 -38.41 -18.36 -2.87
CA ILE A 384 -37.85 -18.65 -4.20
C ILE A 384 -38.05 -20.13 -4.53
N ILE A 385 -37.85 -21.03 -3.56
CA ILE A 385 -38.12 -22.46 -3.73
C ILE A 385 -39.62 -22.70 -3.96
N ALA A 386 -40.51 -22.02 -3.23
CA ALA A 386 -41.95 -22.15 -3.42
C ALA A 386 -42.41 -21.64 -4.80
N ASP A 387 -41.89 -20.52 -5.29
CA ASP A 387 -42.20 -20.00 -6.63
C ASP A 387 -41.70 -20.93 -7.73
N LEU A 388 -40.46 -21.45 -7.60
CA LEU A 388 -39.93 -22.44 -8.53
C LEU A 388 -40.73 -23.76 -8.49
N GLN A 389 -41.19 -24.19 -7.32
CA GLN A 389 -42.05 -25.38 -7.19
C GLN A 389 -43.41 -25.16 -7.85
N GLN A 390 -44.01 -23.98 -7.73
CA GLN A 390 -45.27 -23.64 -8.40
C GLN A 390 -45.08 -23.60 -9.92
N GLN A 391 -43.99 -22.99 -10.42
CA GLN A 391 -43.70 -22.99 -11.85
C GLN A 391 -43.51 -24.41 -12.41
N ILE A 392 -42.85 -25.31 -11.66
CA ILE A 392 -42.72 -26.72 -12.05
C ILE A 392 -44.08 -27.43 -12.08
N ALA A 393 -44.97 -27.15 -11.12
CA ALA A 393 -46.32 -27.73 -11.09
C ALA A 393 -47.15 -27.27 -12.31
N ASP A 394 -47.18 -25.96 -12.58
CA ASP A 394 -47.89 -25.40 -13.73
C ASP A 394 -47.36 -25.94 -15.07
N LEU A 395 -46.03 -26.16 -15.17
CA LEU A 395 -45.42 -26.73 -16.37
C LEU A 395 -45.76 -28.22 -16.53
N THR A 396 -45.91 -28.94 -15.42
CA THR A 396 -46.32 -30.35 -15.40
C THR A 396 -47.75 -30.49 -15.87
N ASP A 397 -48.67 -29.65 -15.36
CA ASP A 397 -50.08 -29.63 -15.78
C ASP A 397 -50.23 -29.31 -17.28
N GLN A 398 -49.42 -28.38 -17.80
CA GLN A 398 -49.38 -28.08 -19.24
C GLN A 398 -48.87 -29.27 -20.06
N PHE A 399 -47.85 -29.99 -19.56
CA PHE A 399 -47.33 -31.17 -20.24
C PHE A 399 -48.36 -32.30 -20.29
N ASP A 400 -49.05 -32.55 -19.18
CA ASP A 400 -50.11 -33.58 -19.10
C ASP A 400 -51.28 -33.24 -20.03
N SER A 401 -51.70 -31.97 -20.09
CA SER A 401 -52.74 -31.53 -21.05
C SER A 401 -52.30 -31.75 -22.51
N LEU A 402 -51.03 -31.48 -22.84
CA LEU A 402 -50.51 -31.72 -24.19
C LEU A 402 -50.38 -33.22 -24.50
N GLN A 403 -50.08 -34.04 -23.50
CA GLN A 403 -50.04 -35.49 -23.62
C GLN A 403 -51.43 -36.04 -23.95
N ASP A 404 -52.47 -35.58 -23.22
CA ASP A 404 -53.87 -35.95 -23.46
C ASP A 404 -54.35 -35.52 -24.86
N ASP A 405 -54.02 -34.30 -25.30
CA ASP A 405 -54.33 -33.80 -26.64
C ASP A 405 -53.66 -34.66 -27.74
N ASN A 406 -52.42 -35.09 -27.50
CA ASN A 406 -51.69 -35.94 -28.44
C ASN A 406 -52.27 -37.37 -28.50
N ASP A 407 -52.68 -37.92 -27.37
CA ASP A 407 -53.35 -39.24 -27.32
C ASP A 407 -54.71 -39.19 -28.01
N GLN A 408 -55.48 -38.11 -27.82
CA GLN A 408 -56.74 -37.89 -28.55
C GLN A 408 -56.50 -37.75 -30.05
N LEU A 409 -55.47 -37.00 -30.45
CA LEU A 409 -55.11 -36.84 -31.86
C LEU A 409 -54.70 -38.18 -32.49
N ASN A 410 -53.93 -39.01 -31.78
CA ASN A 410 -53.56 -40.34 -32.24
C ASN A 410 -54.78 -41.25 -32.41
N GLN A 411 -55.75 -41.17 -31.49
CA GLN A 411 -57.01 -41.90 -31.61
C GLN A 411 -57.85 -41.42 -32.79
N ASP A 412 -57.89 -40.10 -33.04
CA ASP A 412 -58.58 -39.51 -34.18
C ASP A 412 -57.94 -39.92 -35.51
N VAL A 413 -56.60 -39.98 -35.58
CA VAL A 413 -55.86 -40.50 -36.73
C VAL A 413 -56.21 -41.96 -36.98
N ALA A 414 -56.18 -42.82 -35.96
CA ALA A 414 -56.55 -44.24 -36.11
C ALA A 414 -58.00 -44.41 -36.61
N ASN A 415 -58.95 -43.64 -36.05
CA ASN A 415 -60.34 -43.63 -36.50
C ASN A 415 -60.49 -43.16 -37.95
N LEU A 416 -59.67 -42.21 -38.40
CA LEU A 416 -59.65 -41.74 -39.78
C LEU A 416 -59.04 -42.80 -40.71
N GLU A 417 -57.96 -43.47 -40.32
CA GLU A 417 -57.36 -44.58 -41.07
C GLU A 417 -58.37 -45.71 -41.29
N ASP A 418 -59.12 -46.09 -40.27
CA ASP A 418 -60.21 -47.08 -40.37
C ASP A 418 -61.31 -46.64 -41.33
N LYS A 419 -61.73 -45.36 -41.27
CA LYS A 419 -62.72 -44.80 -42.19
C LYS A 419 -62.22 -44.79 -43.63
N VAL A 420 -60.95 -44.46 -43.87
CA VAL A 420 -60.31 -44.47 -45.19
C VAL A 420 -60.25 -45.90 -45.73
N SER A 421 -59.80 -46.87 -44.92
CA SER A 421 -59.75 -48.28 -45.31
C SER A 421 -61.15 -48.81 -45.69
N ASN A 422 -62.17 -48.49 -44.89
CA ASN A 422 -63.56 -48.85 -45.20
C ASN A 422 -64.07 -48.20 -46.50
N ALA A 423 -63.72 -46.94 -46.75
CA ALA A 423 -64.09 -46.25 -47.99
C ALA A 423 -63.38 -46.86 -49.21
N GLU A 424 -62.11 -47.25 -49.08
CA GLU A 424 -61.36 -47.95 -50.13
C GLU A 424 -61.93 -49.34 -50.43
N ASN A 425 -62.32 -50.10 -49.39
CA ASN A 425 -62.99 -51.39 -49.51
C ASN A 425 -64.37 -51.26 -50.17
N ALA A 426 -65.14 -50.22 -49.81
CA ALA A 426 -66.41 -49.93 -50.47
C ALA A 426 -66.19 -49.58 -51.95
N ARG A 427 -65.20 -48.73 -52.26
CA ARG A 427 -64.87 -48.34 -53.64
C ARG A 427 -64.44 -49.54 -54.49
N THR A 428 -63.61 -50.43 -53.95
CA THR A 428 -63.23 -51.68 -54.65
C THR A 428 -64.42 -52.61 -54.84
N SER A 429 -65.31 -52.74 -53.86
CA SER A 429 -66.56 -53.50 -54.00
C SER A 429 -67.47 -52.95 -55.10
N TRP A 430 -67.67 -51.62 -55.15
CA TRP A 430 -68.42 -50.96 -56.23
C TRP A 430 -67.76 -51.12 -57.60
N ALA A 431 -66.42 -51.10 -57.67
CA ALA A 431 -65.70 -51.35 -58.92
C ALA A 431 -65.87 -52.81 -59.41
N VAL A 432 -65.78 -53.80 -58.51
CA VAL A 432 -66.03 -55.22 -58.83
C VAL A 432 -67.49 -55.42 -59.25
N MET A 433 -68.44 -54.83 -58.53
CA MET A 433 -69.86 -54.91 -58.87
C MET A 433 -70.14 -54.26 -60.24
N GLY A 434 -69.49 -53.14 -60.55
CA GLY A 434 -69.56 -52.50 -61.87
C GLY A 434 -69.03 -53.39 -63.01
N VAL A 435 -67.93 -54.11 -62.79
CA VAL A 435 -67.40 -55.10 -63.76
C VAL A 435 -68.35 -56.29 -63.93
N VAL A 436 -68.95 -56.79 -62.85
CA VAL A 436 -69.91 -57.91 -62.90
C VAL A 436 -71.21 -57.51 -63.61
N VAL A 437 -71.76 -56.33 -63.31
CA VAL A 437 -72.95 -55.80 -64.01
C VAL A 437 -72.63 -55.55 -65.48
N GLY A 438 -71.47 -54.98 -65.79
CA GLY A 438 -71.00 -54.80 -67.16
C GLY A 438 -70.87 -56.13 -67.93
N ALA A 439 -70.33 -57.16 -67.28
CA ALA A 439 -70.24 -58.51 -67.85
C ALA A 439 -71.62 -59.15 -68.08
N MET A 440 -72.57 -58.99 -67.14
CA MET A 440 -73.93 -59.50 -67.30
C MET A 440 -74.71 -58.79 -68.42
N ILE A 441 -74.57 -57.46 -68.55
CA ILE A 441 -75.16 -56.70 -69.66
C ILE A 441 -74.53 -57.10 -70.99
N GLY A 442 -73.21 -57.28 -71.05
CA GLY A 442 -72.51 -57.77 -72.25
C GLY A 442 -72.97 -59.17 -72.67
N LEU A 443 -73.23 -60.06 -71.72
CA LEU A 443 -73.70 -61.43 -71.97
C LEU A 443 -75.16 -61.45 -72.46
N LEU A 444 -76.02 -60.57 -71.94
CA LEU A 444 -77.39 -60.38 -72.41
C LEU A 444 -77.45 -59.78 -73.82
N ILE A 445 -76.61 -58.78 -74.12
CA ILE A 445 -76.52 -58.19 -75.47
C ILE A 445 -75.96 -59.20 -76.48
N GLY A 446 -74.95 -59.99 -76.09
CA GLY A 446 -74.38 -61.06 -76.93
C GLY A 446 -75.38 -62.18 -77.25
N LEU A 447 -76.26 -62.54 -76.31
CA LEU A 447 -77.32 -63.53 -76.52
C LEU A 447 -78.45 -63.01 -77.42
N VAL A 448 -78.73 -61.70 -77.41
CA VAL A 448 -79.76 -61.08 -78.26
C VAL A 448 -79.26 -60.90 -79.70
N LEU A 449 -77.97 -60.61 -79.90
CA LEU A 449 -77.42 -60.33 -81.24
C LEU A 449 -77.05 -61.57 -82.06
N ASN A 450 -76.96 -62.77 -81.47
CA ASN A 450 -76.63 -64.01 -82.21
C ASN A 450 -77.85 -64.69 -82.87
N ARG A 451 -79.07 -64.13 -82.78
CA ARG A 451 -80.32 -64.68 -83.35
C ARG A 451 -80.79 -64.05 -84.67
N LEU A 452 -80.07 -63.08 -85.23
CA LEU A 452 -80.47 -62.43 -86.48
C LEU A 452 -79.29 -62.32 -87.46
N LYS A 453 -78.99 -63.42 -88.15
CA LYS A 453 -78.36 -63.37 -89.47
C LYS A 453 -79.44 -63.43 -90.54
N PRO A 454 -79.45 -62.50 -91.50
CA PRO A 454 -79.71 -62.87 -92.89
C PRO A 454 -78.58 -62.48 -93.84
N LYS A 455 -78.57 -63.22 -94.94
CA LYS A 455 -77.54 -63.35 -95.97
C LYS A 455 -77.52 -62.18 -96.96
N GLY A 456 -76.31 -61.72 -97.26
CA GLY A 456 -75.81 -61.56 -98.62
C GLY A 456 -76.05 -60.21 -99.32
N ALA A 457 -74.95 -59.59 -99.74
CA ALA A 457 -74.82 -58.98 -101.08
C ALA A 457 -73.34 -58.79 -101.41
N LYS A 458 -73.08 -58.73 -102.72
CA LYS A 458 -71.85 -58.93 -103.48
C LYS A 458 -70.96 -57.65 -103.58
N PRO A 459 -69.78 -57.71 -104.21
CA PRO A 459 -68.60 -56.92 -103.88
C PRO A 459 -68.49 -55.61 -104.68
N GLU A 460 -67.67 -54.70 -104.18
CA GLU A 460 -66.90 -53.73 -104.98
C GLU A 460 -65.63 -53.31 -104.20
N GLU A 461 -64.55 -53.14 -104.94
CA GLU A 461 -63.17 -52.86 -104.51
C GLU A 461 -62.77 -51.43 -104.98
N PRO A 462 -61.56 -50.93 -104.71
CA PRO A 462 -61.14 -50.04 -103.61
C PRO A 462 -60.88 -48.57 -104.07
N PRO A 463 -60.51 -47.65 -103.16
CA PRO A 463 -59.11 -47.19 -103.07
C PRO A 463 -58.65 -46.89 -101.62
N ALA A 464 -57.46 -47.33 -101.18
CA ALA A 464 -56.13 -46.70 -101.28
C ALA A 464 -55.86 -45.49 -100.34
N GLN A 465 -54.98 -45.75 -99.36
CA GLN A 465 -53.84 -44.97 -98.84
C GLN A 465 -53.99 -43.50 -98.38
N GLN A 466 -53.54 -43.23 -97.15
CA GLN A 466 -52.35 -42.41 -96.78
C GLN A 466 -52.14 -42.52 -95.24
N LYS A 467 -51.05 -43.11 -94.72
CA LYS A 467 -49.70 -42.55 -94.46
C LYS A 467 -49.72 -41.19 -93.74
N THR A 468 -49.34 -41.16 -92.46
CA THR A 468 -47.94 -41.00 -92.00
C THR A 468 -47.79 -41.55 -90.59
#